data_AF-I1VBY4-F1
#
_entry.id   AF-I1VBY4-F1
#
_cell.length_a   1.000
_cell.length_b   1.000
_cell.length_c   1.000
_cell.angle_alpha   90.00
_cell.angle_beta   90.00
_cell.angle_gamma   90.00
#
_symmetry.space_group_name_H-M   'P 1'
#
loop_
_entity.id
_entity.type
_entity.pdbx_description
1 polymer ?
#
loop_
_entity_poly.entity_id
_entity_poly.type
_entity_poly.pdbx_seq_one_letter_code
_entity_poly.pdbx_strand_id
1 'polypeptide(L)'
;SVTIPFNAVPGSAAVELSAIVDIMGPSINNLNTLLRMPFGCGEQNMLLFVPNIVVTEYLKNIGQLTDAISSKALGFMETGYQKELTYKRDDGSFSAFGKSDAAGSTWLTAFVARSFRQAQPYITIEDHVIEDSLKWLSANQAPNGSFPEVGKVSHTDMQGGSGKGVPLTAYVLLAFLENKAGLRYGPSMQKAAEFLVKELPSITDPYALSLVTYALHLAEVEERDTAFDMLQAKANTTEEEFRFWSKPKSEKDKSNPWSSLTTSVDVEMTAYALLTFLQRGLVIEALP
;
A
#
# COMPACT_ATOMS: atom_id res chain seq x y z
N SER A 1 -0.68 36.82 0.45
CA SER A 1 -0.36 37.19 -0.94
C SER A 1 0.20 35.97 -1.65
N VAL A 2 -0.13 35.75 -2.93
CA VAL A 2 0.43 34.63 -3.72
C VAL A 2 1.67 35.15 -4.44
N THR A 3 2.82 34.56 -4.15
CA THR A 3 4.10 34.93 -4.77
C THR A 3 4.22 34.24 -6.12
N ILE A 4 4.23 35.02 -7.21
CA ILE A 4 4.41 34.49 -8.57
C ILE A 4 5.92 34.34 -8.84
N PRO A 5 6.40 33.17 -9.33
CA PRO A 5 7.81 32.99 -9.69
C PRO A 5 8.28 34.02 -10.73
N PHE A 6 9.52 34.51 -10.59
CA PHE A 6 10.07 35.55 -11.48
C PHE A 6 10.16 35.11 -12.95
N ASN A 7 10.17 33.79 -13.20
CA ASN A 7 10.25 33.16 -14.51
C ASN A 7 8.87 32.75 -15.07
N ALA A 8 7.78 33.20 -14.48
CA ALA A 8 6.43 32.92 -14.99
C ALA A 8 6.23 33.53 -16.38
N VAL A 9 5.61 32.77 -17.29
CA VAL A 9 5.28 33.25 -18.64
C VAL A 9 4.22 34.36 -18.52
N PRO A 10 4.39 35.51 -19.22
CA PRO A 10 3.39 36.58 -19.17
C PRO A 10 1.99 36.07 -19.53
N GLY A 11 1.01 36.33 -18.65
CA GLY A 11 -0.38 35.90 -18.83
C GLY A 11 -0.68 34.46 -18.39
N SER A 12 0.29 33.69 -17.90
CA SER A 12 0.07 32.31 -17.43
C SER A 12 -0.35 32.21 -15.96
N ALA A 13 -0.51 33.33 -15.26
CA ALA A 13 -0.87 33.33 -13.85
C ALA A 13 -2.35 32.94 -13.70
N ALA A 14 -2.59 31.80 -13.05
CA ALA A 14 -3.92 31.36 -12.65
C ALA A 14 -3.90 31.07 -11.14
N VAL A 15 -4.90 31.58 -10.44
CA VAL A 15 -5.12 31.29 -9.02
C VAL A 15 -6.53 30.74 -8.90
N GLU A 16 -6.63 29.50 -8.44
CA GLU A 16 -7.90 28.84 -8.15
C GLU A 16 -8.09 28.78 -6.64
N LEU A 17 -9.27 29.20 -6.17
CA LEU A 17 -9.67 29.11 -4.77
C LEU A 17 -10.78 28.08 -4.66
N SER A 18 -10.59 27.04 -3.86
CA SER A 18 -11.64 26.10 -3.48
C SER A 18 -11.87 26.16 -1.97
N ALA A 19 -13.13 26.09 -1.56
CA ALA A 19 -13.55 26.04 -0.16
C ALA A 19 -14.45 24.82 0.00
N ILE A 20 -14.06 23.89 0.88
CA ILE A 20 -14.77 22.63 1.08
C ILE A 20 -14.88 22.39 2.59
N VAL A 21 -16.06 21.97 3.03
CA VAL A 21 -16.43 21.78 4.45
C VAL A 21 -15.98 20.40 4.99
N ASP A 22 -15.49 19.55 4.10
CA ASP A 22 -14.94 18.23 4.40
C ASP A 22 -13.41 18.31 4.50
N ILE A 23 -12.84 17.72 5.56
CA ILE A 23 -11.40 17.62 5.84
C ILE A 23 -10.65 17.01 4.65
N MET A 24 -11.31 16.10 3.90
CA MET A 24 -10.71 15.49 2.71
C MET A 24 -10.96 16.27 1.43
N GLY A 25 -11.91 17.21 1.43
CA GLY A 25 -12.45 17.93 0.27
C GLY A 25 -11.43 18.35 -0.80
N PRO A 26 -10.33 19.04 -0.46
CA PRO A 26 -9.31 19.46 -1.42
C PRO A 26 -8.62 18.29 -2.14
N SER A 27 -8.53 17.12 -1.50
CA SER A 27 -8.02 15.88 -2.10
C SER A 27 -9.07 15.14 -2.94
N ILE A 28 -10.36 15.45 -2.79
CA ILE A 28 -11.49 14.81 -3.49
C ILE A 28 -11.68 15.39 -4.90
N ASN A 29 -11.43 16.68 -5.06
CA ASN A 29 -11.52 17.34 -6.36
C ASN A 29 -10.53 16.69 -7.33
N ASN A 30 -11.06 16.13 -8.43
CA ASN A 30 -10.31 15.44 -9.48
C ASN A 30 -9.82 14.01 -9.16
N LEU A 31 -10.33 13.31 -8.13
CA LEU A 31 -9.99 11.88 -7.91
C LEU A 31 -10.30 11.00 -9.13
N ASN A 32 -11.32 11.36 -9.91
CA ASN A 32 -11.64 10.71 -11.19
C ASN A 32 -10.52 10.81 -12.24
N THR A 33 -9.56 11.73 -12.09
CA THR A 33 -8.36 11.82 -12.96
C THR A 33 -7.30 10.77 -12.61
N LEU A 34 -7.38 10.17 -11.42
CA LEU A 34 -6.56 9.02 -11.03
C LEU A 34 -7.06 7.72 -11.66
N LEU A 35 -8.33 7.68 -12.13
CA LEU A 35 -8.85 6.54 -12.88
C LEU A 35 -8.14 6.44 -14.23
N ARG A 36 -7.34 5.38 -14.39
CA ARG A 36 -6.54 5.15 -15.58
C ARG A 36 -6.70 3.72 -16.06
N MET A 37 -6.74 3.56 -17.38
CA MET A 37 -6.74 2.25 -18.02
C MET A 37 -5.40 1.56 -17.73
N PRO A 38 -5.40 0.33 -17.19
CA PRO A 38 -4.17 -0.41 -16.96
C PRO A 38 -3.46 -0.83 -18.26
N PHE A 39 -2.13 -0.68 -18.27
CA PHE A 39 -1.26 -1.07 -19.38
C PHE A 39 0.15 -1.38 -18.88
N GLY A 40 1.04 -1.80 -19.79
CA GLY A 40 2.43 -2.13 -19.45
C GLY A 40 2.59 -3.58 -19.00
N CYS A 41 3.73 -3.85 -18.33
CA CYS A 41 4.05 -5.13 -17.70
C CYS A 41 3.25 -5.33 -16.39
N GLY A 42 3.34 -6.50 -15.73
CA GLY A 42 2.51 -6.80 -14.54
C GLY A 42 2.63 -5.76 -13.43
N GLU A 43 3.84 -5.28 -13.15
CA GLU A 43 4.08 -4.20 -12.18
C GLU A 43 3.36 -2.89 -12.57
N GLN A 44 3.50 -2.45 -13.82
CA GLN A 44 2.87 -1.23 -14.32
C GLN A 44 1.36 -1.35 -14.43
N ASN A 45 0.87 -2.53 -14.78
CA ASN A 45 -0.54 -2.84 -14.83
C ASN A 45 -1.16 -2.69 -13.44
N MET A 46 -0.52 -3.25 -12.40
CA MET A 46 -0.98 -3.12 -11.03
C MET A 46 -0.91 -1.68 -10.48
N LEU A 47 0.10 -0.90 -10.86
CA LEU A 47 0.17 0.53 -10.52
C LEU A 47 -1.05 1.33 -10.98
N LEU A 48 -1.61 0.94 -12.13
CA LEU A 48 -2.76 1.61 -12.72
C LEU A 48 -4.07 0.95 -12.28
N PHE A 49 -4.06 -0.33 -11.95
CA PHE A 49 -5.23 -1.09 -11.50
C PHE A 49 -5.69 -0.66 -10.10
N VAL A 50 -4.79 -0.61 -9.11
CA VAL A 50 -5.16 -0.34 -7.70
C VAL A 50 -5.84 1.00 -7.48
N PRO A 51 -5.39 2.13 -8.09
CA PRO A 51 -6.10 3.40 -7.97
C PRO A 51 -7.57 3.33 -8.41
N ASN A 52 -7.91 2.49 -9.40
CA ASN A 52 -9.31 2.33 -9.82
C ASN A 52 -10.18 1.72 -8.70
N ILE A 53 -9.62 0.82 -7.89
CA ILE A 53 -10.33 0.21 -6.75
C ILE A 53 -10.52 1.25 -5.65
N VAL A 54 -9.43 1.87 -5.19
CA VAL A 54 -9.44 2.73 -4.00
C VAL A 54 -10.24 4.01 -4.24
N VAL A 55 -10.16 4.58 -5.45
CA VAL A 55 -10.99 5.75 -5.83
C VAL A 55 -12.47 5.37 -5.88
N THR A 56 -12.80 4.19 -6.40
CA THR A 56 -14.20 3.73 -6.46
C THR A 56 -14.76 3.52 -5.06
N GLU A 57 -14.02 2.83 -4.19
CA GLU A 57 -14.38 2.62 -2.78
C GLU A 57 -14.57 3.95 -2.05
N TYR A 58 -13.63 4.88 -2.21
CA TYR A 58 -13.70 6.18 -1.56
C TYR A 58 -14.91 7.00 -2.02
N LEU A 59 -15.11 7.16 -3.33
CA LEU A 59 -16.25 7.90 -3.89
C LEU A 59 -17.59 7.28 -3.50
N LYS A 60 -17.65 5.94 -3.39
CA LYS A 60 -18.83 5.22 -2.92
C LYS A 60 -19.14 5.56 -1.46
N ASN A 61 -18.13 5.57 -0.59
CA ASN A 61 -18.31 5.82 0.84
C ASN A 61 -18.73 7.26 1.17
N ILE A 62 -18.32 8.24 0.36
CA ILE A 62 -18.76 9.63 0.51
C ILE A 62 -20.04 9.96 -0.29
N GLY A 63 -20.65 8.98 -0.95
CA GLY A 63 -21.88 9.16 -1.73
C GLY A 63 -21.71 9.99 -3.02
N GLN A 64 -20.50 10.06 -3.57
CA GLN A 64 -20.17 10.84 -4.79
C GLN A 64 -19.87 9.95 -6.01
N LEU A 65 -20.07 8.63 -5.91
CA LEU A 65 -19.89 7.72 -7.04
C LEU A 65 -21.06 7.84 -8.02
N THR A 66 -20.81 8.43 -9.18
CA THR A 66 -21.78 8.50 -10.28
C THR A 66 -21.72 7.25 -11.16
N ASP A 67 -22.82 6.93 -11.85
CA ASP A 67 -22.88 5.78 -12.78
C ASP A 67 -21.82 5.83 -13.87
N ALA A 68 -21.51 7.02 -14.37
CA ALA A 68 -20.48 7.23 -15.38
C ALA A 68 -19.06 6.94 -14.85
N ILE A 69 -18.76 7.39 -13.62
CA ILE A 69 -17.48 7.11 -12.96
C ILE A 69 -17.38 5.62 -12.63
N SER A 70 -18.45 5.04 -12.08
CA SER A 70 -18.54 3.62 -11.75
C SER A 70 -18.30 2.75 -12.99
N SER A 71 -19.07 2.94 -14.06
CA SER A 71 -18.94 2.16 -15.30
C SER A 71 -17.52 2.23 -15.90
N LYS A 72 -16.89 3.42 -15.85
CA LYS A 72 -15.52 3.60 -16.32
C LYS A 72 -14.51 2.85 -15.45
N ALA A 73 -14.62 2.98 -14.13
CA ALA A 73 -13.71 2.34 -13.18
C ALA A 73 -13.84 0.80 -13.25
N LEU A 74 -15.06 0.28 -13.33
CA LEU A 74 -15.33 -1.15 -13.47
C LEU A 74 -14.72 -1.71 -14.76
N GLY A 75 -14.94 -1.06 -15.91
CA GLY A 75 -14.33 -1.49 -17.17
C GLY A 75 -12.79 -1.46 -17.15
N PHE A 76 -12.19 -0.49 -16.45
CA PHE A 76 -10.74 -0.44 -16.23
C PHE A 76 -10.25 -1.56 -15.30
N MET A 77 -10.99 -1.87 -14.24
CA MET A 77 -10.69 -2.98 -13.34
C MET A 77 -10.79 -4.32 -14.08
N GLU A 78 -11.85 -4.59 -14.84
CA GLU A 78 -11.98 -5.83 -15.62
C GLU A 78 -10.84 -6.00 -16.62
N THR A 79 -10.48 -4.93 -17.34
CA THR A 79 -9.36 -4.94 -18.29
C THR A 79 -8.03 -5.20 -17.58
N GLY A 80 -7.79 -4.52 -16.46
CA GLY A 80 -6.57 -4.70 -15.67
C GLY A 80 -6.45 -6.09 -15.08
N TYR A 81 -7.56 -6.66 -14.61
CA TYR A 81 -7.62 -8.02 -14.10
C TYR A 81 -7.23 -9.04 -15.18
N GLN A 82 -7.90 -9.01 -16.33
CA GLN A 82 -7.61 -9.92 -17.45
C GLN A 82 -6.17 -9.78 -17.96
N LYS A 83 -5.66 -8.55 -17.98
CA LYS A 83 -4.27 -8.30 -18.36
C LYS A 83 -3.29 -8.85 -17.33
N GLU A 84 -3.57 -8.69 -16.03
CA GLU A 84 -2.70 -9.19 -14.97
C GLU A 84 -2.59 -10.72 -15.00
N LEU A 85 -3.67 -11.42 -15.34
CA LEU A 85 -3.66 -12.89 -15.51
C LEU A 85 -2.64 -13.36 -16.56
N THR A 86 -2.27 -12.53 -17.53
CA THR A 86 -1.23 -12.88 -18.52
C THR A 86 0.18 -12.93 -17.91
N TYR A 87 0.36 -12.35 -16.73
CA TYR A 87 1.59 -12.36 -15.93
C TYR A 87 1.57 -13.43 -14.81
N LYS A 88 0.46 -14.18 -14.68
CA LYS A 88 0.38 -15.34 -13.79
C LYS A 88 1.22 -16.49 -14.35
N ARG A 89 1.96 -17.14 -13.46
CA ARG A 89 2.79 -18.30 -13.75
C ARG A 89 2.06 -19.60 -13.38
N ASP A 90 2.58 -20.72 -13.88
CA ASP A 90 1.93 -22.04 -13.71
C ASP A 90 1.89 -22.50 -12.24
N ASP A 91 2.77 -21.98 -11.40
CA ASP A 91 2.84 -22.26 -9.97
C ASP A 91 1.92 -21.35 -9.13
N GLY A 92 1.18 -20.43 -9.75
CA GLY A 92 0.26 -19.50 -9.08
C GLY A 92 0.87 -18.14 -8.72
N SER A 93 2.18 -17.95 -8.94
CA SER A 93 2.87 -16.70 -8.68
C SER A 93 2.71 -15.68 -9.81
N PHE A 94 3.00 -14.41 -9.53
CA PHE A 94 3.05 -13.32 -10.49
C PHE A 94 4.47 -12.77 -10.62
N SER A 95 4.84 -12.33 -11.82
CA SER A 95 6.10 -11.62 -12.07
C SER A 95 5.91 -10.55 -13.13
N ALA A 96 6.82 -9.57 -13.23
CA ALA A 96 6.67 -8.44 -14.15
C ALA A 96 6.45 -8.88 -15.61
N PHE A 97 7.12 -9.95 -16.05
CA PHE A 97 7.04 -10.48 -17.42
C PHE A 97 6.49 -11.92 -17.48
N GLY A 98 5.78 -12.35 -16.43
CA GLY A 98 5.14 -13.66 -16.33
C GLY A 98 6.10 -14.82 -16.58
N LYS A 99 5.74 -15.70 -17.53
CA LYS A 99 6.54 -16.90 -17.85
C LYS A 99 7.93 -16.60 -18.44
N SER A 100 8.19 -15.36 -18.87
CA SER A 100 9.51 -14.96 -19.37
C SER A 100 10.54 -14.79 -18.25
N ASP A 101 10.09 -14.52 -17.03
CA ASP A 101 10.97 -14.43 -15.87
C ASP A 101 11.36 -15.83 -15.37
N ALA A 102 12.49 -15.95 -14.68
CA ALA A 102 12.93 -17.22 -14.12
C ALA A 102 12.03 -17.70 -12.95
N ALA A 103 11.47 -16.77 -12.17
CA ALA A 103 10.66 -17.05 -10.99
C ALA A 103 9.60 -15.95 -10.75
N GLY A 104 8.57 -16.28 -9.97
CA GLY A 104 7.60 -15.33 -9.44
C GLY A 104 8.20 -14.41 -8.37
N SER A 105 7.71 -13.19 -8.27
CA SER A 105 8.07 -12.28 -7.17
C SER A 105 7.13 -12.49 -5.99
N THR A 106 7.71 -12.66 -4.81
CA THR A 106 7.00 -12.73 -3.54
C THR A 106 6.20 -11.46 -3.28
N TRP A 107 6.84 -10.30 -3.43
CA TRP A 107 6.19 -9.01 -3.25
C TRP A 107 5.03 -8.80 -4.23
N LEU A 108 5.27 -9.00 -5.53
CA LEU A 108 4.23 -8.77 -6.54
C LEU A 108 3.06 -9.75 -6.37
N THR A 109 3.34 -11.01 -6.08
CA THR A 109 2.29 -12.03 -5.84
C THR A 109 1.42 -11.65 -4.64
N ALA A 110 2.02 -11.17 -3.54
CA ALA A 110 1.27 -10.68 -2.39
C ALA A 110 0.45 -9.43 -2.70
N PHE A 111 1.03 -8.49 -3.47
CA PHE A 111 0.35 -7.28 -3.90
C PHE A 111 -0.88 -7.59 -4.76
N VAL A 112 -0.72 -8.46 -5.77
CA VAL A 112 -1.81 -8.91 -6.64
C VAL A 112 -2.92 -9.60 -5.85
N ALA A 113 -2.58 -10.56 -4.98
CA ALA A 113 -3.58 -11.26 -4.17
C ALA A 113 -4.37 -10.31 -3.25
N ARG A 114 -3.70 -9.32 -2.66
CA ARG A 114 -4.32 -8.29 -1.82
C ARG A 114 -5.25 -7.39 -2.64
N SER A 115 -4.77 -6.87 -3.76
CA SER A 115 -5.55 -5.98 -4.63
C SER A 115 -6.75 -6.68 -5.28
N PHE A 116 -6.61 -7.94 -5.69
CA PHE A 116 -7.71 -8.73 -6.22
C PHE A 116 -8.81 -8.94 -5.20
N ARG A 117 -8.46 -9.20 -3.94
CA ARG A 117 -9.44 -9.27 -2.86
C ARG A 117 -10.19 -7.96 -2.65
N GLN A 118 -9.49 -6.83 -2.73
CA GLN A 118 -10.10 -5.52 -2.62
C GLN A 118 -11.00 -5.17 -3.82
N ALA A 119 -10.73 -5.75 -5.00
CA ALA A 119 -11.53 -5.56 -6.22
C ALA A 119 -12.77 -6.49 -6.30
N GLN A 120 -12.78 -7.63 -5.61
CA GLN A 120 -13.89 -8.61 -5.63
C GLN A 120 -15.30 -8.02 -5.37
N PRO A 121 -15.49 -7.00 -4.51
CA PRO A 121 -16.80 -6.36 -4.34
C PRO A 121 -17.31 -5.60 -5.58
N TYR A 122 -16.45 -5.34 -6.56
CA TYR A 122 -16.73 -4.48 -7.72
C TYR A 122 -16.74 -5.24 -9.05
N ILE A 123 -15.87 -6.23 -9.20
CA ILE A 123 -15.72 -7.03 -10.42
C ILE A 123 -15.64 -8.52 -10.08
N THR A 124 -15.96 -9.38 -11.04
CA THR A 124 -15.81 -10.83 -10.86
C THR A 124 -14.33 -11.20 -10.92
N ILE A 125 -13.86 -11.84 -9.84
CA ILE A 125 -12.52 -12.40 -9.74
C ILE A 125 -12.65 -13.83 -9.24
N GLU A 126 -12.09 -14.77 -9.97
CA GLU A 126 -12.14 -16.18 -9.65
C GLU A 126 -11.31 -16.49 -8.39
N ASP A 127 -11.94 -17.08 -7.37
CA ASP A 127 -11.31 -17.35 -6.07
C ASP A 127 -10.01 -18.16 -6.18
N HIS A 128 -9.96 -19.12 -7.11
CA HIS A 128 -8.78 -19.96 -7.32
C HIS A 128 -7.53 -19.14 -7.69
N VAL A 129 -7.67 -17.97 -8.33
CA VAL A 129 -6.54 -17.11 -8.70
C VAL A 129 -5.86 -16.58 -7.44
N ILE A 130 -6.65 -16.10 -6.48
CA ILE A 130 -6.17 -15.62 -5.19
C ILE A 130 -5.62 -16.79 -4.37
N GLU A 131 -6.34 -17.91 -4.32
CA GLU A 131 -5.94 -19.09 -3.56
C GLU A 131 -4.63 -19.69 -4.04
N ASP A 132 -4.41 -19.78 -5.35
CA ASP A 132 -3.15 -20.23 -5.95
C ASP A 132 -1.97 -19.35 -5.51
N SER A 133 -2.15 -18.03 -5.52
CA SER A 133 -1.12 -17.08 -5.09
C SER A 133 -0.80 -17.21 -3.61
N LEU A 134 -1.81 -17.31 -2.74
CA LEU A 134 -1.62 -17.51 -1.30
C LEU A 134 -0.96 -18.87 -0.99
N LYS A 135 -1.34 -19.92 -1.71
CA LYS A 135 -0.71 -21.23 -1.63
C LYS A 135 0.77 -21.16 -1.99
N TRP A 136 1.10 -20.50 -3.10
CA TRP A 136 2.48 -20.33 -3.53
C TRP A 136 3.30 -19.52 -2.52
N LEU A 137 2.75 -18.42 -1.99
CA LEU A 137 3.41 -17.63 -0.94
C LEU A 137 3.73 -18.49 0.29
N SER A 138 2.76 -19.25 0.79
CA SER A 138 2.95 -20.11 1.95
C SER A 138 4.00 -21.20 1.73
N ALA A 139 4.07 -21.76 0.51
CA ALA A 139 5.08 -22.75 0.14
C ALA A 139 6.51 -22.19 0.07
N ASN A 140 6.65 -20.87 -0.12
CA ASN A 140 7.94 -20.18 -0.19
C ASN A 140 8.34 -19.51 1.15
N GLN A 141 7.62 -19.80 2.25
CA GLN A 141 8.00 -19.31 3.58
C GLN A 141 9.28 -20.00 4.08
N ALA A 142 10.21 -19.21 4.62
CA ALA A 142 11.43 -19.75 5.22
C ALA A 142 11.14 -20.42 6.58
N PRO A 143 11.99 -21.37 7.04
CA PRO A 143 11.78 -22.08 8.31
C PRO A 143 11.70 -21.19 9.55
N ASN A 144 12.33 -20.01 9.52
CA ASN A 144 12.29 -19.01 10.58
C ASN A 144 11.01 -18.15 10.57
N GLY A 145 10.07 -18.40 9.64
CA GLY A 145 8.82 -17.66 9.49
C GLY A 145 8.85 -16.48 8.53
N SER A 146 10.02 -16.05 8.06
CA SER A 146 10.14 -14.91 7.13
C SER A 146 9.76 -15.29 5.70
N PHE A 147 9.33 -14.30 4.91
CA PHE A 147 9.12 -14.47 3.47
C PHE A 147 10.28 -13.84 2.69
N PRO A 148 11.16 -14.64 2.06
CA PRO A 148 12.20 -14.12 1.18
C PRO A 148 11.61 -13.68 -0.16
N GLU A 149 12.25 -12.70 -0.81
CA GLU A 149 11.95 -12.38 -2.21
C GLU A 149 12.63 -13.42 -3.11
N VAL A 150 11.82 -14.17 -3.87
CA VAL A 150 12.29 -15.23 -4.78
C VAL A 150 12.55 -14.68 -6.17
N GLY A 151 11.73 -13.73 -6.60
CA GLY A 151 11.78 -13.16 -7.94
C GLY A 151 12.55 -11.85 -7.99
N LYS A 152 12.32 -11.13 -9.09
CA LYS A 152 12.85 -9.78 -9.26
C LYS A 152 11.69 -8.81 -9.41
N VAL A 153 11.76 -7.70 -8.68
CA VAL A 153 10.92 -6.53 -8.92
C VAL A 153 11.76 -5.48 -9.65
N SER A 154 11.25 -4.98 -10.77
CA SER A 154 11.97 -4.00 -11.61
C SER A 154 11.66 -2.56 -11.19
N HIS A 155 10.43 -2.29 -10.77
CA HIS A 155 10.01 -1.00 -10.22
C HIS A 155 10.05 -1.02 -8.68
N THR A 156 11.26 -0.93 -8.11
CA THR A 156 11.46 -0.95 -6.66
C THR A 156 10.74 0.19 -5.92
N ASP A 157 10.47 1.30 -6.61
CA ASP A 157 9.71 2.43 -6.05
C ASP A 157 8.27 2.03 -5.68
N MET A 158 7.69 1.04 -6.36
CA MET A 158 6.37 0.50 -6.01
C MET A 158 6.35 -0.19 -4.65
N GLN A 159 7.51 -0.63 -4.17
CA GLN A 159 7.60 -1.40 -2.94
C GLN A 159 7.53 -0.50 -1.71
N GLY A 160 7.76 0.82 -1.80
CA GLY A 160 7.78 1.75 -0.65
C GLY A 160 8.88 1.48 0.40
N GLY A 161 9.60 0.35 0.29
CA GLY A 161 10.51 -0.20 1.29
C GLY A 161 10.17 -1.65 1.70
N SER A 162 9.03 -2.19 1.26
CA SER A 162 8.54 -3.54 1.57
C SER A 162 9.10 -4.66 0.69
N GLY A 163 10.10 -4.39 -0.14
CA GLY A 163 10.61 -5.35 -1.13
C GLY A 163 11.54 -6.44 -0.60
N LYS A 164 11.95 -6.39 0.67
CA LYS A 164 12.86 -7.37 1.28
C LYS A 164 12.77 -7.36 2.81
N GLY A 165 13.30 -8.42 3.43
CA GLY A 165 13.51 -8.48 4.89
C GLY A 165 12.22 -8.45 5.71
N VAL A 166 12.29 -7.79 6.88
CA VAL A 166 11.16 -7.67 7.82
C VAL A 166 9.93 -6.99 7.18
N PRO A 167 10.07 -5.85 6.45
CA PRO A 167 8.94 -5.23 5.75
C PRO A 167 8.23 -6.15 4.76
N LEU A 168 8.96 -6.97 4.00
CA LEU A 168 8.34 -7.93 3.07
C LEU A 168 7.52 -8.98 3.79
N THR A 169 8.03 -9.48 4.91
CA THR A 169 7.30 -10.48 5.72
C THR A 169 6.01 -9.88 6.28
N ALA A 170 6.04 -8.64 6.77
CA ALA A 170 4.83 -7.92 7.20
C ALA A 170 3.84 -7.72 6.06
N TYR A 171 4.33 -7.33 4.88
CA TYR A 171 3.51 -7.14 3.69
C TYR A 171 2.79 -8.42 3.25
N VAL A 172 3.51 -9.55 3.23
CA VAL A 172 2.93 -10.86 2.89
C VAL A 172 1.93 -11.30 3.96
N LEU A 173 2.21 -11.07 5.24
CA LEU A 173 1.26 -11.36 6.33
C LEU A 173 -0.05 -10.58 6.15
N LEU A 174 0.04 -9.28 5.81
CA LEU A 174 -1.14 -8.46 5.49
C LEU A 174 -1.95 -9.04 4.32
N ALA A 175 -1.27 -9.54 3.27
CA ALA A 175 -1.96 -10.18 2.16
C ALA A 175 -2.79 -11.39 2.62
N PHE A 176 -2.28 -12.24 3.53
CA PHE A 176 -3.06 -13.34 4.10
C PHE A 176 -4.22 -12.86 5.00
N LEU A 177 -3.97 -11.85 5.84
CA LEU A 177 -4.95 -11.31 6.79
C LEU A 177 -6.13 -10.65 6.06
N GLU A 178 -5.85 -9.77 5.10
CA GLU A 178 -6.89 -9.08 4.30
C GLU A 178 -7.66 -10.06 3.41
N ASN A 179 -7.02 -11.16 2.99
CA ASN A 179 -7.68 -12.27 2.32
C ASN A 179 -8.46 -13.20 3.27
N LYS A 180 -8.54 -12.90 4.57
CA LYS A 180 -9.23 -13.72 5.59
C LYS A 180 -8.82 -15.19 5.52
N ALA A 181 -7.55 -15.44 5.23
CA ALA A 181 -7.05 -16.75 4.84
C ALA A 181 -6.69 -17.66 6.04
N GLY A 182 -7.06 -17.26 7.25
CA GLY A 182 -6.68 -17.90 8.52
C GLY A 182 -7.08 -19.37 8.63
N LEU A 183 -8.23 -19.78 8.05
CA LEU A 183 -8.67 -21.18 8.09
C LEU A 183 -7.70 -22.12 7.35
N ARG A 184 -7.08 -21.65 6.26
CA ARG A 184 -6.21 -22.48 5.41
C ARG A 184 -4.73 -22.29 5.72
N TYR A 185 -4.32 -21.08 6.06
CA TYR A 185 -2.90 -20.71 6.23
C TYR A 185 -2.55 -20.21 7.63
N GLY A 186 -3.40 -20.46 8.63
CA GLY A 186 -3.18 -20.09 10.03
C GLY A 186 -1.76 -20.39 10.55
N PRO A 187 -1.21 -21.61 10.37
CA PRO A 187 0.16 -21.91 10.80
C PRO A 187 1.24 -21.06 10.11
N SER A 188 1.04 -20.72 8.83
CA SER A 188 1.99 -19.87 8.08
C SER A 188 1.93 -18.42 8.56
N MET A 189 0.71 -17.91 8.79
CA MET A 189 0.46 -16.57 9.34
C MET A 189 1.04 -16.44 10.75
N GLN A 190 0.85 -17.46 11.61
CA GLN A 190 1.40 -17.48 12.96
C GLN A 190 2.93 -17.40 12.95
N LYS A 191 3.61 -18.23 12.15
CA LYS A 191 5.08 -18.18 12.03
C LYS A 191 5.59 -16.83 11.54
N ALA A 192 4.85 -16.19 10.62
CA ALA A 192 5.21 -14.87 10.13
C ALA A 192 5.04 -13.82 11.25
N ALA A 193 3.95 -13.87 12.01
CA ALA A 193 3.74 -12.99 13.15
C ALA A 193 4.83 -13.18 14.24
N GLU A 194 5.15 -14.42 14.60
CA GLU A 194 6.23 -14.76 15.55
C GLU A 194 7.59 -14.22 15.08
N PHE A 195 7.90 -14.34 13.78
CA PHE A 195 9.10 -13.73 13.20
C PHE A 195 9.11 -12.21 13.36
N LEU A 196 7.99 -11.54 13.04
CA LEU A 196 7.88 -10.08 13.16
C LEU A 196 8.02 -9.61 14.61
N VAL A 197 7.39 -10.31 15.56
CA VAL A 197 7.51 -10.02 17.00
C VAL A 197 8.96 -10.17 17.46
N LYS A 198 9.65 -11.23 17.04
CA LYS A 198 11.05 -11.44 17.37
C LYS A 198 11.97 -10.34 16.83
N GLU A 199 11.72 -9.86 15.62
CA GLU A 199 12.53 -8.81 14.99
C GLU A 199 12.13 -7.40 15.45
N LEU A 200 10.95 -7.21 16.03
CA LEU A 200 10.38 -5.93 16.45
C LEU A 200 11.38 -5.03 17.21
N PRO A 201 12.12 -5.50 18.24
CA PRO A 201 13.07 -4.66 18.98
C PRO A 201 14.23 -4.12 18.13
N SER A 202 14.53 -4.78 17.00
CA SER A 202 15.64 -4.41 16.11
C SER A 202 15.21 -3.44 15.00
N ILE A 203 13.92 -3.13 14.87
CA ILE A 203 13.40 -2.28 13.79
C ILE A 203 13.70 -0.81 14.09
N THR A 204 14.59 -0.22 13.29
CA THR A 204 14.95 1.21 13.39
C THR A 204 14.25 2.08 12.36
N ASP A 205 13.95 1.53 11.17
CA ASP A 205 13.30 2.21 10.05
C ASP A 205 11.81 2.50 10.36
N PRO A 206 11.38 3.78 10.39
CA PRO A 206 9.98 4.13 10.64
C PRO A 206 9.00 3.51 9.66
N TYR A 207 9.40 3.37 8.38
CA TYR A 207 8.55 2.73 7.36
C TYR A 207 8.30 1.27 7.71
N ALA A 208 9.37 0.50 7.94
CA ALA A 208 9.28 -0.90 8.38
C ALA A 208 8.39 -1.04 9.63
N LEU A 209 8.59 -0.16 10.62
CA LEU A 209 7.84 -0.22 11.87
C LEU A 209 6.35 0.06 11.65
N SER A 210 5.97 1.05 10.82
CA SER A 210 4.57 1.37 10.53
C SER A 210 3.82 0.16 9.94
N LEU A 211 4.44 -0.52 8.97
CA LEU A 211 3.88 -1.69 8.30
C LEU A 211 3.78 -2.89 9.24
N VAL A 212 4.83 -3.16 10.02
CA VAL A 212 4.85 -4.25 11.02
C VAL A 212 3.79 -4.00 12.08
N THR A 213 3.69 -2.77 12.59
CA THR A 213 2.72 -2.41 13.61
C THR A 213 1.30 -2.69 13.12
N TYR A 214 0.96 -2.26 11.90
CA TYR A 214 -0.35 -2.54 11.33
C TYR A 214 -0.62 -4.04 11.16
N ALA A 215 0.38 -4.79 10.65
CA ALA A 215 0.27 -6.24 10.48
C ALA A 215 0.03 -6.97 11.81
N LEU A 216 0.74 -6.60 12.88
CA LEU A 216 0.58 -7.17 14.20
C LEU A 216 -0.79 -6.83 14.83
N HIS A 217 -1.33 -5.64 14.55
CA HIS A 217 -2.68 -5.28 15.00
C HIS A 217 -3.77 -6.11 14.33
N LEU A 218 -3.67 -6.32 13.01
CA LEU A 218 -4.59 -7.19 12.28
C LEU A 218 -4.42 -8.68 12.63
N ALA A 219 -3.21 -9.11 12.99
CA ALA A 219 -2.94 -10.47 13.44
C ALA A 219 -3.39 -10.72 14.90
N GLU A 220 -3.79 -9.67 15.62
CA GLU A 220 -4.24 -9.73 17.02
C GLU A 220 -3.23 -10.37 17.99
N VAL A 221 -1.93 -10.14 17.77
CA VAL A 221 -0.89 -10.60 18.70
C VAL A 221 -0.79 -9.72 19.94
N GLU A 222 -0.24 -10.26 21.03
CA GLU A 222 -0.11 -9.55 22.32
C GLU A 222 0.86 -8.37 22.22
N GLU A 223 1.97 -8.50 21.48
CA GLU A 223 3.00 -7.48 21.34
C GLU A 223 2.62 -6.30 20.43
N ARG A 224 1.38 -6.29 19.90
CA ARG A 224 0.87 -5.20 19.08
C ARG A 224 0.92 -3.85 19.81
N ASP A 225 0.70 -3.84 21.13
CA ASP A 225 0.77 -2.64 21.96
C ASP A 225 2.21 -2.11 22.05
N THR A 226 3.20 -3.00 22.21
CA THR A 226 4.61 -2.62 22.18
C THR A 226 5.01 -2.04 20.82
N ALA A 227 4.56 -2.65 19.72
CA ALA A 227 4.80 -2.12 18.39
C ALA A 227 4.19 -0.72 18.21
N PHE A 228 2.98 -0.51 18.73
CA PHE A 228 2.30 0.79 18.70
C PHE A 228 3.08 1.86 19.46
N ASP A 229 3.55 1.57 20.68
CA ASP A 229 4.32 2.51 21.48
C ASP A 229 5.64 2.89 20.79
N MET A 230 6.32 1.90 20.19
CA MET A 230 7.52 2.16 19.38
C MET A 230 7.23 3.04 18.16
N LEU A 231 6.07 2.84 17.51
CA LEU A 231 5.65 3.66 16.38
C LEU A 231 5.35 5.09 16.81
N GLN A 232 4.60 5.27 17.90
CA GLN A 232 4.29 6.59 18.45
C GLN A 232 5.54 7.36 18.86
N ALA A 233 6.54 6.68 19.42
CA ALA A 233 7.83 7.29 19.76
C ALA A 233 8.61 7.84 18.54
N LYS A 234 8.23 7.46 17.33
CA LYS A 234 8.82 7.95 16.06
C LYS A 234 7.94 8.95 15.32
N ALA A 235 6.81 9.38 15.90
CA ALA A 235 5.95 10.37 15.30
C ALA A 235 6.64 11.75 15.26
N ASN A 236 6.48 12.46 14.15
CA ASN A 236 6.74 13.89 14.08
C ASN A 236 5.44 14.63 14.41
N THR A 237 5.56 15.72 15.17
CA THR A 237 4.44 16.61 15.49
C THR A 237 4.75 18.00 14.97
N THR A 238 3.81 18.61 14.25
CA THR A 238 3.93 20.01 13.81
C THR A 238 3.53 20.98 14.93
N GLU A 239 3.78 22.29 14.73
CA GLU A 239 3.29 23.33 15.64
C GLU A 239 1.75 23.37 15.75
N GLU A 240 1.05 22.85 14.74
CA GLU A 240 -0.41 22.75 14.66
C GLU A 240 -0.93 21.38 15.17
N GLU A 241 -0.10 20.62 15.89
CA GLU A 241 -0.37 19.29 16.46
C GLU A 241 -0.63 18.15 15.44
N PHE A 242 -0.42 18.39 14.15
CA PHE A 242 -0.49 17.33 13.12
C PHE A 242 0.59 16.26 13.36
N ARG A 243 0.18 15.00 13.29
CA ARG A 243 1.07 13.84 13.44
C ARG A 243 1.35 13.16 12.11
N PHE A 244 2.63 12.94 11.82
CA PHE A 244 3.07 12.23 10.61
C PHE A 244 4.37 11.46 10.86
N TRP A 245 4.67 10.52 9.98
CA TRP A 245 5.91 9.73 10.03
C TRP A 245 6.73 10.00 8.78
N SER A 246 8.04 10.11 8.95
CA SER A 246 8.96 10.31 7.83
C SER A 246 10.28 9.59 8.05
N LYS A 247 11.02 9.32 6.96
CA LYS A 247 12.39 8.81 7.09
C LYS A 247 13.34 9.88 7.63
N PRO A 248 14.37 9.51 8.43
CA PRO A 248 15.41 10.45 8.82
C PRO A 248 16.13 10.99 7.58
N LYS A 249 16.29 12.31 7.49
CA LYS A 249 17.03 12.95 6.39
C LYS A 249 18.52 12.66 6.53
N SER A 250 19.13 12.13 5.47
CA SER A 250 20.58 11.90 5.42
C SER A 250 21.35 13.21 5.20
N GLU A 251 22.66 13.19 5.47
CA GLU A 251 23.57 14.31 5.15
C GLU A 251 23.50 14.72 3.67
N LYS A 252 23.27 13.76 2.76
CA LYS A 252 23.12 14.01 1.32
C LYS A 252 21.79 14.65 0.97
N ASP A 253 20.76 14.48 1.79
CA ASP A 253 19.46 15.12 1.57
C ASP A 253 19.52 16.60 1.92
N LYS A 254 20.37 17.01 2.88
CA LYS A 254 20.54 18.41 3.27
C LYS A 254 21.00 19.32 2.11
N SER A 255 21.70 18.77 1.12
CA SER A 255 22.14 19.51 -0.08
C SER A 255 21.11 19.49 -1.22
N ASN A 256 20.05 18.69 -1.12
CA ASN A 256 18.95 18.66 -2.09
C ASN A 256 17.89 19.70 -1.70
N PRO A 257 17.63 20.73 -2.53
CA PRO A 257 16.60 21.76 -2.27
C PRO A 257 15.19 21.19 -2.12
N TRP A 258 14.94 19.99 -2.65
CA TRP A 258 13.65 19.31 -2.59
C TRP A 258 13.50 18.38 -1.37
N SER A 259 14.54 18.23 -0.56
CA SER A 259 14.52 17.38 0.65
C SER A 259 13.58 17.87 1.74
N SER A 260 13.11 19.11 1.65
CA SER A 260 12.08 19.68 2.53
C SER A 260 10.67 19.20 2.20
N LEU A 261 10.44 18.65 1.00
CA LEU A 261 9.13 18.18 0.58
C LEU A 261 8.83 16.78 1.12
N THR A 262 7.55 16.55 1.42
CA THR A 262 7.00 15.23 1.76
C THR A 262 7.17 14.26 0.61
N THR A 263 7.67 13.06 0.90
CA THR A 263 7.84 11.99 -0.10
C THR A 263 6.64 11.05 -0.12
N SER A 264 6.45 10.29 -1.20
CA SER A 264 5.39 9.27 -1.29
C SER A 264 5.49 8.23 -0.18
N VAL A 265 6.71 7.89 0.26
CA VAL A 265 6.97 6.93 1.34
C VAL A 265 6.54 7.48 2.70
N ASP A 266 6.65 8.79 2.92
CA ASP A 266 6.15 9.46 4.14
C ASP A 266 4.62 9.40 4.23
N VAL A 267 3.94 9.59 3.08
CA VAL A 267 2.48 9.44 2.99
C VAL A 267 2.06 7.99 3.24
N GLU A 268 2.75 7.02 2.64
CA GLU A 268 2.45 5.59 2.81
C GLU A 268 2.61 5.14 4.27
N MET A 269 3.72 5.49 4.93
CA MET A 269 3.92 5.09 6.34
C MET A 269 2.92 5.79 7.27
N THR A 270 2.59 7.05 7.01
CA THR A 270 1.58 7.78 7.79
C THR A 270 0.19 7.17 7.59
N ALA A 271 -0.12 6.69 6.38
CA ALA A 271 -1.36 5.95 6.13
C ALA A 271 -1.41 4.60 6.88
N TYR A 272 -0.31 3.85 6.97
CA TYR A 272 -0.28 2.63 7.80
C TYR A 272 -0.39 2.93 9.30
N ALA A 273 0.21 4.02 9.77
CA ALA A 273 0.01 4.49 11.13
C ALA A 273 -1.47 4.82 11.36
N LEU A 274 -2.09 5.59 10.47
CA LEU A 274 -3.52 5.93 10.52
C LEU A 274 -4.40 4.66 10.60
N LEU A 275 -4.17 3.69 9.74
CA LEU A 275 -4.88 2.40 9.76
C LEU A 275 -4.72 1.66 11.10
N THR A 276 -3.55 1.78 11.73
CA THR A 276 -3.30 1.23 13.06
C THR A 276 -4.13 1.94 14.14
N PHE A 277 -4.18 3.27 14.15
CA PHE A 277 -5.04 4.02 15.08
C PHE A 277 -6.51 3.62 14.93
N LEU A 278 -6.99 3.52 13.70
CA LEU A 278 -8.36 3.10 13.41
C LEU A 278 -8.64 1.68 13.94
N GLN A 279 -7.70 0.75 13.79
CA GLN A 279 -7.85 -0.62 14.31
C GLN A 279 -7.86 -0.69 15.84
N ARG A 280 -7.27 0.29 16.52
CA ARG A 280 -7.35 0.46 17.98
C ARG A 280 -8.60 1.19 18.44
N GLY A 281 -9.44 1.69 17.52
CA GLY A 281 -10.60 2.52 17.83
C GLY A 281 -10.25 3.96 18.22
N LEU A 282 -9.02 4.40 17.99
CA LEU A 282 -8.51 5.72 18.37
C LEU A 282 -8.84 6.77 17.30
N VAL A 283 -10.11 6.89 16.94
CA VAL A 283 -10.57 7.69 15.78
C VAL A 283 -10.30 9.19 15.96
N ILE A 284 -10.40 9.72 17.19
CA ILE A 284 -10.13 11.14 17.46
C ILE A 284 -8.64 11.44 17.30
N GLU A 285 -7.79 10.54 17.79
CA GLU A 285 -6.33 10.68 17.71
C GLU A 285 -5.78 10.39 16.31
N ALA A 286 -6.58 9.70 15.48
CA ALA A 286 -6.33 9.43 14.08
C ALA A 286 -6.62 10.62 13.16
N LEU A 287 -7.36 11.63 13.64
CA LEU A 287 -7.58 12.84 12.87
C LEU A 287 -6.24 13.57 12.70
N PRO A 288 -5.93 14.06 11.48
CA PRO A 288 -4.78 14.91 11.25
C PRO A 288 -4.78 16.07 12.25
#